data_AF-Q2LDF7-F1
#
_entry.id   AF-Q2LDF7-F1
#
_cell.length_a   1.000
_cell.length_b   1.000
_cell.length_c   1.000
_cell.angle_alpha   90.00
_cell.angle_beta   90.00
_cell.angle_gamma   90.00
#
_symmetry.space_group_name_H-M   'P 1'
#
loop_
_entity.id
_entity.type
_entity.pdbx_description
1 polymer ?
#
loop_
_entity_poly.entity_id
_entity_poly.type
_entity_poly.pdbx_seq_one_letter_code
_entity_poly.pdbx_strand_id
1 'polypeptide(L)'
;NLAQWTKGTFVNLERSLRLGDEIGGHLVSGHIDGLAEIIDQKNEGDAIRSYLKVVRQFMPFIVNKGSIALNGTSLTVNGVE
;
A
#
# COMPACT_ATOMS: atom_id res chain seq x y z
N ASN A 1 -8.51 5.58 6.82
CA ASN A 1 -9.77 5.10 6.20
C ASN A 1 -10.68 4.39 7.20
N LEU A 2 -10.15 3.83 8.31
CA LEU A 2 -10.93 3.12 9.33
C LEU A 2 -12.20 3.85 9.81
N ALA A 3 -12.13 5.17 10.00
CA ALA A 3 -13.27 5.98 10.45
C ALA A 3 -14.47 5.97 9.50
N GLN A 4 -14.30 5.52 8.25
CA GLN A 4 -15.35 5.46 7.23
C GLN A 4 -15.93 4.04 7.08
N TRP A 5 -15.42 3.06 7.84
CA TRP A 5 -15.87 1.69 7.73
C TRP A 5 -17.31 1.52 8.23
N THR A 6 -18.06 0.70 7.50
CA THR A 6 -19.43 0.33 7.84
C THR A 6 -19.57 -1.19 7.81
N LYS A 7 -20.69 -1.70 8.34
CA LYS A 7 -20.97 -3.13 8.27
C LYS A 7 -20.98 -3.58 6.80
N GLY A 8 -20.15 -4.57 6.47
CA GLY A 8 -19.99 -5.09 5.11
C GLY A 8 -18.81 -4.50 4.34
N THR A 9 -18.04 -3.56 4.90
CA THR A 9 -16.78 -3.12 4.30
C THR A 9 -15.79 -4.29 4.22
N PHE A 10 -15.28 -4.57 3.02
CA PHE A 10 -14.19 -5.52 2.81
C PHE A 10 -12.85 -4.91 3.21
N VAL A 11 -12.02 -5.71 3.87
CA VAL A 11 -10.72 -5.28 4.40
C VAL A 11 -9.67 -6.34 4.12
N ASN A 12 -8.43 -5.89 3.95
CA ASN A 12 -7.29 -6.79 3.89
C ASN A 12 -6.94 -7.27 5.30
N LEU A 13 -6.60 -8.55 5.45
CA LEU A 13 -6.17 -9.15 6.70
C LEU A 13 -4.86 -9.90 6.49
N GLU A 14 -3.90 -9.67 7.37
CA GLU A 14 -2.63 -10.39 7.43
C GLU A 14 -2.30 -10.68 8.90
N ARG A 15 -1.83 -11.89 9.19
CA ARG A 15 -1.45 -12.28 10.55
C ARG A 15 -0.05 -11.76 10.85
N SER A 16 0.22 -11.44 12.12
CA SER A 16 1.58 -11.15 12.55
C SER A 16 2.53 -12.31 12.25
N LEU A 17 3.72 -11.98 11.76
CA LEU A 17 4.79 -12.91 11.44
C LEU A 17 5.23 -13.68 12.68
N ARG A 18 5.45 -15.00 12.54
CA ARG A 18 6.08 -15.85 13.57
C ARG A 18 7.53 -16.12 13.22
N LEU A 19 8.31 -16.54 14.22
CA LEU A 19 9.69 -16.94 13.99
C LEU A 19 9.72 -18.12 12.99
N GLY A 20 10.46 -17.93 11.89
CA GLY A 20 10.60 -18.92 10.82
C GLY A 20 9.57 -18.79 9.69
N ASP A 21 8.61 -17.87 9.78
CA ASP A 21 7.72 -17.56 8.66
C ASP A 21 8.49 -16.84 7.54
N GLU A 22 8.08 -17.08 6.29
CA GLU A 22 8.65 -16.45 5.11
C GLU A 22 8.21 -14.98 4.98
N ILE A 23 9.12 -14.12 4.49
CA ILE A 23 8.82 -12.73 4.13
C ILE A 23 8.89 -12.62 2.60
N GLY A 24 7.75 -12.77 1.94
CA GLY A 24 7.65 -12.63 0.47
C GLY A 24 7.61 -11.18 -0.04
N GLY A 25 7.29 -10.23 0.84
CA GLY A 25 7.24 -8.79 0.54
C GLY A 25 8.38 -8.01 1.19
N HIS A 26 8.04 -7.02 1.99
CA HIS A 26 8.97 -6.28 2.84
C HIS A 26 8.46 -6.26 4.29
N LEU A 27 9.26 -5.75 5.22
CA LEU A 27 8.85 -5.62 6.61
C LEU A 27 7.75 -4.55 6.75
N VAL A 28 6.55 -4.97 7.14
CA VAL A 28 5.40 -4.10 7.41
C VAL A 28 5.11 -4.12 8.90
N SER A 29 5.28 -2.98 9.58
CA SER A 29 5.06 -2.89 11.03
C SER A 29 3.58 -2.75 11.43
N GLY A 30 2.71 -2.38 10.49
CA GLY A 30 1.31 -2.05 10.74
C GLY A 30 1.07 -0.63 11.26
N HIS A 31 2.12 0.16 11.52
CA HIS A 31 1.98 1.59 11.83
C HIS A 31 1.75 2.37 10.54
N ILE A 32 0.59 3.02 10.43
CA ILE A 32 0.19 3.74 9.21
C ILE A 32 0.64 5.21 9.32
N ASP A 33 1.49 5.64 8.40
CA ASP A 33 1.99 7.03 8.35
C ASP A 33 0.92 8.04 7.91
N GLY A 34 0.00 7.63 7.04
CA GLY A 34 -1.02 8.50 6.50
C GLY A 34 -1.94 7.83 5.49
N LEU A 35 -2.70 8.65 4.76
CA LEU A 35 -3.60 8.21 3.72
C LEU A 35 -3.11 8.68 2.35
N ALA A 36 -3.35 7.84 1.35
CA ALA A 36 -3.16 8.15 -0.05
C ALA A 36 -4.51 8.09 -0.77
N GLU A 37 -4.73 8.96 -1.73
CA GLU A 37 -5.92 9.01 -2.56
C GLU A 37 -5.62 8.36 -3.91
N ILE A 38 -6.44 7.41 -4.36
CA ILE A 38 -6.34 6.89 -5.72
C ILE A 38 -6.94 7.96 -6.66
N ILE A 39 -6.11 8.51 -7.54
CA ILE A 39 -6.51 9.58 -8.46
C ILE A 39 -6.76 9.08 -9.89
N ASP A 40 -6.20 7.92 -10.25
CA ASP A 40 -6.42 7.29 -11.56
C ASP A 40 -6.15 5.78 -11.47
N GLN A 41 -6.83 5.00 -12.30
CA GLN A 41 -6.62 3.57 -12.46
C GLN A 41 -6.74 3.17 -13.93
N LYS A 42 -5.74 2.45 -14.43
CA LYS A 42 -5.68 1.99 -15.82
C LYS A 42 -5.51 0.48 -15.88
N ASN A 43 -6.29 -0.16 -16.73
CA ASN A 43 -6.09 -1.57 -17.05
C ASN A 43 -4.89 -1.72 -17.99
N GLU A 44 -3.97 -2.62 -17.66
CA GLU A 44 -2.78 -2.95 -18.45
C GLU A 44 -2.70 -4.47 -18.59
N GLY A 45 -3.38 -5.00 -19.60
CA GLY A 45 -3.55 -6.45 -19.74
C GLY A 45 -4.31 -7.01 -18.53
N ASP A 46 -3.68 -7.95 -17.83
CA ASP A 46 -4.23 -8.58 -16.63
C ASP A 46 -3.91 -7.82 -15.32
N ALA A 47 -3.25 -6.66 -15.42
CA ALA A 47 -2.87 -5.83 -14.28
C ALA A 47 -3.67 -4.53 -14.22
N ILE A 48 -3.75 -3.94 -13.02
CA ILE A 48 -4.30 -2.59 -12.80
C ILE A 48 -3.15 -1.69 -12.34
N ARG A 49 -2.82 -0.66 -13.14
CA ARG A 49 -1.92 0.42 -12.74
C ARG A 49 -2.73 1.48 -12.00
N SER A 50 -2.41 1.70 -10.73
CA SER A 50 -3.04 2.73 -9.90
C SER A 50 -2.10 3.91 -9.69
N TYR A 51 -2.61 5.12 -9.82
CA TYR A 51 -1.92 6.36 -9.50
C TYR A 51 -2.46 6.90 -8.18
N LEU A 52 -1.56 7.21 -7.26
CA LEU A 52 -1.91 7.65 -5.92
C LEU A 52 -1.34 9.03 -5.63
N LYS A 53 -2.19 9.90 -5.09
CA LYS A 53 -1.77 11.16 -4.52
C LYS A 53 -1.47 10.97 -3.04
N VAL A 54 -0.26 11.38 -2.64
CA VAL A 54 0.21 11.34 -1.25
C VAL A 54 0.51 12.75 -0.75
N VAL A 55 0.52 12.93 0.57
CA VAL A 55 0.96 14.20 1.17
C VAL A 55 2.45 14.39 0.89
N ARG A 56 2.85 15.58 0.46
CA ARG A 56 4.22 15.93 0.05
C ARG A 56 5.30 15.53 1.07
N GLN A 57 4.98 15.56 2.36
CA GLN A 57 5.89 15.18 3.44
C GLN A 57 6.37 13.72 3.35
N PHE A 58 5.60 12.84 2.69
CA PHE A 58 5.96 11.42 2.53
C PHE A 58 6.84 11.16 1.30
N MET A 59 6.88 12.09 0.34
CA MET A 59 7.63 11.93 -0.92
C MET A 59 9.11 11.54 -0.74
N PRO A 60 9.87 12.09 0.23
CA PRO A 60 11.27 11.69 0.43
C PRO A 60 11.47 10.22 0.80
N PHE A 61 10.43 9.52 1.26
CA PHE A 61 10.48 8.11 1.67
C PHE A 61 9.98 7.15 0.58
N ILE A 62 9.45 7.68 -0.53
CA ILE A 62 8.90 6.89 -1.62
C ILE A 62 9.83 7.03 -2.81
N VAL A 63 10.43 5.91 -3.23
CA VAL A 63 11.43 5.88 -4.30
C VAL A 63 11.00 4.93 -5.40
N ASN A 64 11.37 5.22 -6.64
CA ASN A 64 11.13 4.33 -7.77
C ASN A 64 11.79 2.95 -7.49
N LYS A 65 11.05 1.87 -7.76
CA LYS A 65 11.39 0.48 -7.43
C LYS A 65 11.56 0.18 -5.94
N GLY A 66 11.22 1.12 -5.07
CA GLY A 66 11.09 0.89 -3.64
C GLY A 66 9.83 0.10 -3.29
N SER A 67 9.78 -0.39 -2.05
CA SER A 67 8.60 -1.03 -1.48
C SER A 67 7.68 -0.01 -0.82
N ILE A 68 6.38 -0.25 -0.89
CA ILE A 68 5.36 0.52 -0.18
C ILE A 68 4.25 -0.42 0.30
N ALA A 69 3.67 -0.15 1.47
CA ALA A 69 2.50 -0.86 1.95
C ALA A 69 1.25 0.01 1.76
N LEU A 70 0.27 -0.47 0.97
CA LEU A 70 -1.02 0.18 0.77
C LEU A 70 -2.14 -0.74 1.25
N ASN A 71 -2.92 -0.30 2.25
CA ASN A 71 -3.92 -1.14 2.93
C ASN A 71 -3.36 -2.53 3.35
N GLY A 72 -2.12 -2.58 3.85
CA GLY A 72 -1.46 -3.82 4.25
C GLY A 72 -0.86 -4.64 3.10
N THR A 73 -1.10 -4.29 1.83
CA THR A 73 -0.49 -4.99 0.69
C THR A 73 0.87 -4.41 0.36
N SER A 74 1.91 -5.26 0.38
CA SER A 74 3.26 -4.91 -0.09
C SER A 74 3.27 -4.80 -1.62
N LEU A 75 3.67 -3.63 -2.13
CA LEU A 75 3.72 -3.32 -3.56
C LEU A 75 5.06 -2.66 -3.93
N THR A 76 5.39 -2.75 -5.22
CA THR A 76 6.55 -2.07 -5.80
C THR A 76 6.12 -0.74 -6.42
N VAL A 77 6.81 0.34 -6.05
CA VAL A 77 6.60 1.66 -6.65
C VAL A 77 7.18 1.68 -8.06
N ASN A 78 6.36 2.01 -9.06
CA ASN A 78 6.81 2.08 -10.46
C ASN A 78 7.33 3.46 -10.88
N GLY A 79 6.95 4.52 -10.17
CA GLY A 79 7.33 5.89 -10.46
C GLY A 79 6.83 6.82 -9.35
N VAL A 80 7.48 7.99 -9.25
CA VAL A 80 7.17 9.04 -8.27
C VAL A 80 7.38 10.37 -8.99
N GLU A 81 6.38 11.26 -8.92
CA GLU A 81 6.35 12.56 -9.60
C GLU A 81 5.83 13.68 -8.69
#